data_AF-A0A178MUF4-F1
#
_entry.id   AF-A0A178MUF4-F1
#
_cell.length_a   1.000
_cell.length_b   1.000
_cell.length_c   1.000
_cell.angle_alpha   90.00
_cell.angle_beta   90.00
_cell.angle_gamma   90.00
#
_symmetry.space_group_name_H-M   'P 1'
#
loop_
_entity.id
_entity.type
_entity.pdbx_description
1 polymer ?
#
loop_
_entity_poly.entity_id
_entity_poly.type
_entity_poly.pdbx_seq_one_letter_code
_entity_poly.pdbx_strand_id
1 'polypeptide(L)'
;MTNRVGTSGTDNLRPDVADLLGRFHKIDPDKAEGLRTLLKDDHGEDVPFRVAPLGEGYREPTDDEKLAKAPKTPFGSAQGADRWAAGNMAEVLLGKGDYADAVKHFSTDNSATMPYLAAVHESMRDKDPMAAMKFATQMQKAGLAMAEDAPEPPTPPTTQAPTPVTNPPETTTPVPTPEPTPAPTTLEPTTSAPDKQKPSPGNGADARVMDVPKMHQQVRDAQSGNKHISSGADKGSQECVALLKTFRSDLGSTKDWKAGAPVKDNGGIEPGDALGKGFDKDGNYPSNSAGNHAIVITEVERDTSGKVVSVKIAEQWAARPAHGNRGPRAAQPVRERTLTPDEIDEYRVIERRK
;
A
#
# COMPACT_ATOMS: atom_id res chain seq x y z
N MET A 1 18.78 -69.38 -23.85
CA MET A 1 19.05 -68.30 -24.83
C MET A 1 17.72 -67.85 -25.38
N THR A 2 17.10 -66.84 -24.77
CA THR A 2 15.82 -66.28 -25.21
C THR A 2 16.07 -64.83 -25.60
N ASN A 3 15.96 -64.58 -26.91
CA ASN A 3 16.13 -63.28 -27.53
C ASN A 3 15.08 -62.30 -26.99
N ARG A 4 15.54 -61.22 -26.34
CA ARG A 4 14.71 -60.05 -26.08
C ARG A 4 14.71 -59.19 -27.33
N VAL A 5 13.56 -59.20 -28.01
CA VAL A 5 13.24 -58.36 -29.16
C VAL A 5 13.33 -56.90 -28.71
N GLY A 6 14.28 -56.16 -29.29
CA GLY A 6 14.32 -54.71 -29.22
C GLY A 6 13.27 -54.14 -30.16
N THR A 7 12.19 -53.62 -29.62
CA THR A 7 11.26 -52.76 -30.37
C THR A 7 11.81 -51.33 -30.38
N SER A 8 12.70 -51.04 -31.33
CA SER A 8 12.96 -49.67 -31.77
C SER A 8 11.91 -49.34 -32.82
N GLY A 9 10.81 -48.72 -32.41
CA GLY A 9 9.71 -48.37 -33.29
C GLY A 9 9.02 -47.09 -32.82
N THR A 10 9.47 -45.95 -33.35
CA THR A 10 8.61 -44.82 -33.75
C THR A 10 7.38 -44.48 -32.89
N ASP A 11 7.51 -44.37 -31.58
CA ASP A 11 6.49 -43.73 -30.72
C ASP A 11 6.83 -42.24 -30.57
N ASN A 12 6.80 -41.53 -31.68
CA ASN A 12 6.79 -40.08 -31.68
C ASN A 12 5.37 -39.60 -31.34
N LEU A 13 5.27 -38.79 -30.27
CA LEU A 13 4.17 -37.86 -29.93
C LEU A 13 3.13 -38.26 -28.87
N ARG A 14 3.31 -39.33 -28.08
CA ARG A 14 2.57 -39.46 -26.81
C ARG A 14 3.48 -39.12 -25.64
N PRO A 15 3.11 -38.18 -24.75
CA PRO A 15 3.87 -37.94 -23.53
C PRO A 15 3.88 -39.23 -22.72
N ASP A 16 5.07 -39.78 -22.46
CA ASP A 16 5.23 -40.96 -21.63
C ASP A 16 4.98 -40.59 -20.15
N VAL A 17 4.76 -41.60 -19.30
CA VAL A 17 4.45 -41.38 -17.87
C VAL A 17 5.57 -40.59 -17.20
N ALA A 18 6.83 -40.79 -17.61
CA ALA A 18 7.99 -40.05 -17.12
C ALA A 18 7.93 -38.54 -17.45
N ASP A 19 7.47 -38.17 -18.65
CA ASP A 19 7.26 -36.78 -19.07
C ASP A 19 6.13 -36.10 -18.28
N LEU A 20 5.01 -36.79 -18.09
CA LEU A 20 3.91 -36.29 -17.25
C LEU A 20 4.35 -36.10 -15.80
N LEU A 21 5.08 -37.07 -15.25
CA LEU A 21 5.60 -37.00 -13.87
C LEU A 21 6.58 -35.85 -13.72
N GLY A 22 7.51 -35.65 -14.67
CA GLY A 22 8.48 -34.56 -14.58
C GLY A 22 7.87 -33.18 -14.74
N ARG A 23 6.80 -33.03 -15.53
CA ARG A 23 6.03 -31.78 -15.59
C ARG A 23 5.27 -31.53 -14.30
N PHE A 24 4.65 -32.57 -13.75
CA PHE A 24 3.94 -32.46 -12.49
C PHE A 24 4.90 -32.11 -11.35
N HIS A 25 6.11 -32.66 -11.34
CA HIS A 25 7.17 -32.32 -10.40
C HIS A 25 7.61 -30.86 -10.45
N LYS A 26 7.53 -30.19 -11.62
CA LYS A 26 7.80 -28.74 -11.72
C LYS A 26 6.71 -27.88 -11.05
N ILE A 27 5.50 -28.41 -10.91
CA ILE A 27 4.34 -27.72 -10.33
C ILE A 27 4.24 -28.02 -8.84
N ASP A 28 4.39 -29.29 -8.45
CA ASP A 28 4.23 -29.80 -7.09
C ASP A 28 5.21 -30.97 -6.87
N PRO A 29 6.45 -30.69 -6.43
CA PRO A 29 7.49 -31.70 -6.27
C PRO A 29 7.08 -32.83 -5.33
N ASP A 30 6.43 -32.48 -4.21
CA ASP A 30 6.08 -33.42 -3.14
C ASP A 30 5.01 -34.41 -3.61
N LYS A 31 3.97 -33.94 -4.32
CA LYS A 31 2.96 -34.85 -4.87
C LYS A 31 3.48 -35.69 -6.03
N ALA A 32 4.40 -35.15 -6.84
CA ALA A 32 5.01 -35.90 -7.91
C ALA A 32 5.89 -37.04 -7.38
N GLU A 33 6.60 -36.81 -6.28
CA GLU A 33 7.35 -37.84 -5.57
C GLU A 33 6.41 -38.91 -5.00
N GLY A 34 5.30 -38.51 -4.37
CA GLY A 34 4.28 -39.46 -3.90
C GLY A 34 3.69 -40.32 -5.03
N LEU A 35 3.39 -39.74 -6.19
CA LEU A 35 2.94 -40.49 -7.38
C LEU A 35 4.02 -41.42 -7.92
N ARG A 36 5.29 -41.01 -7.90
CA ARG A 36 6.41 -41.87 -8.30
C ARG A 36 6.50 -43.11 -7.42
N THR A 37 6.39 -42.93 -6.10
CA THR A 37 6.40 -44.05 -5.14
C THR A 37 5.23 -44.99 -5.39
N LEU A 38 4.01 -44.45 -5.59
CA LEU A 38 2.84 -45.28 -5.89
C LEU A 38 2.99 -46.09 -7.19
N LEU A 39 3.53 -45.48 -8.25
CA LEU A 39 3.81 -46.18 -9.51
C LEU A 39 4.86 -47.27 -9.34
N LYS A 40 5.89 -47.02 -8.51
CA LYS A 40 6.91 -48.02 -8.18
C LYS A 40 6.34 -49.18 -7.36
N ASP A 41 5.43 -48.90 -6.43
CA ASP A 41 4.81 -49.93 -5.60
C ASP A 41 3.83 -50.80 -6.40
N ASP A 42 3.06 -50.21 -7.33
CA ASP A 42 2.06 -50.92 -8.13
C ASP A 42 2.66 -51.67 -9.34
N HIS A 43 3.70 -51.11 -9.97
CA HIS A 43 4.27 -51.65 -11.20
C HIS A 43 5.71 -52.15 -11.06
N GLY A 44 6.35 -51.97 -9.90
CA GLY A 44 7.73 -52.41 -9.63
C GLY A 44 8.81 -51.63 -10.37
N GLU A 45 8.44 -50.56 -11.10
CA GLU A 45 9.34 -49.79 -11.96
C GLU A 45 9.53 -48.37 -11.40
N ASP A 46 10.80 -47.95 -11.32
CA ASP A 46 11.15 -46.60 -10.85
C ASP A 46 11.11 -45.62 -12.03
N VAL A 47 10.02 -44.83 -12.10
CA VAL A 47 9.79 -43.89 -13.21
C VAL A 47 10.57 -42.59 -12.97
N PRO A 48 11.58 -42.25 -13.78
CA PRO A 48 12.34 -41.02 -13.59
C PRO A 48 11.52 -39.78 -13.94
N PHE A 49 11.78 -38.65 -13.28
CA PHE A 49 11.27 -37.35 -13.73
C PHE A 49 12.02 -36.94 -15.00
N ARG A 50 11.33 -36.97 -16.13
CA ARG A 50 11.83 -36.44 -17.40
C ARG A 50 10.90 -35.35 -17.88
N VAL A 51 11.43 -34.38 -18.61
CA VAL A 51 10.60 -33.44 -19.36
C VAL A 51 11.09 -33.49 -20.79
N ALA A 52 10.40 -34.27 -21.61
CA ALA A 52 10.64 -34.28 -23.04
C ALA A 52 10.30 -32.89 -23.61
N PRO A 53 11.09 -32.37 -24.57
CA PRO A 53 10.68 -31.19 -25.31
C PRO A 53 9.32 -31.47 -25.96
N LEU A 54 8.42 -30.49 -25.87
CA LEU A 54 7.02 -30.57 -26.34
C LEU A 54 6.92 -30.61 -27.88
N GLY A 55 7.59 -31.56 -28.53
CA GLY A 55 7.71 -31.58 -29.99
C GLY A 55 8.51 -30.40 -30.56
N GLU A 56 8.82 -30.48 -31.85
CA GLU A 56 9.43 -29.36 -32.58
C GLU A 56 8.48 -28.16 -32.59
N GLY A 57 8.96 -27.01 -32.10
CA GLY A 57 8.26 -25.73 -32.19
C GLY A 57 7.43 -25.34 -30.96
N TYR A 58 7.23 -26.21 -29.96
CA TYR A 58 6.61 -25.76 -28.72
C TYR A 58 7.63 -25.05 -27.83
N ARG A 59 7.31 -23.80 -27.53
CA ARG A 59 7.96 -22.99 -26.52
C ARG A 59 6.91 -22.64 -25.47
N GLU A 60 7.25 -22.77 -24.19
CA GLU A 60 6.39 -22.21 -23.14
C GLU A 60 6.21 -20.71 -23.39
N PRO A 61 4.98 -20.20 -23.41
CA PRO A 61 4.74 -18.79 -23.57
C PRO A 61 5.55 -17.99 -22.54
N THR A 62 6.22 -16.92 -22.98
CA THR A 62 6.87 -16.01 -22.06
C THR A 62 5.86 -15.37 -21.13
N ASP A 63 6.34 -14.82 -20.02
CA ASP A 63 5.48 -14.06 -19.13
C ASP A 63 4.86 -12.85 -19.85
N ASP A 64 5.58 -12.22 -20.78
CA ASP A 64 5.02 -11.18 -21.66
C ASP A 64 3.90 -11.70 -22.57
N GLU A 65 4.05 -12.89 -23.16
CA GLU A 65 3.03 -13.52 -24.00
C GLU A 65 1.80 -13.95 -23.19
N LYS A 66 2.01 -14.42 -21.95
CA LYS A 66 0.92 -14.71 -21.01
C LYS A 66 0.18 -13.44 -20.63
N LEU A 67 0.91 -12.37 -20.32
CA LEU A 67 0.33 -11.09 -19.95
C LEU A 67 -0.43 -10.45 -21.12
N ALA A 68 0.07 -10.58 -22.35
CA ALA A 68 -0.59 -10.10 -23.56
C ALA A 68 -1.92 -10.82 -23.84
N LYS A 69 -2.04 -12.10 -23.45
CA LYS A 69 -3.26 -12.92 -23.60
C LYS A 69 -4.19 -12.84 -22.40
N ALA A 70 -3.74 -12.32 -21.26
CA ALA A 70 -4.55 -12.27 -20.06
C ALA A 70 -5.74 -11.30 -20.26
N PRO A 71 -6.95 -11.68 -19.83
CA PRO A 71 -8.10 -10.79 -19.89
C PRO A 71 -7.83 -9.54 -19.06
N LYS A 72 -8.01 -8.36 -19.66
CA LYS A 72 -7.74 -7.07 -18.98
C LYS A 72 -8.71 -6.80 -17.83
N THR A 73 -9.92 -7.33 -17.93
CA THR A 73 -11.05 -7.09 -17.00
C THR A 73 -11.78 -8.40 -16.66
N PRO A 74 -11.11 -9.34 -15.96
CA PRO A 74 -11.67 -10.67 -15.67
C PRO A 74 -12.89 -10.64 -14.73
N PHE A 75 -13.15 -9.50 -14.08
CA PHE A 75 -14.22 -9.31 -13.10
C PHE A 75 -15.28 -8.31 -13.54
N GLY A 76 -15.26 -7.87 -14.80
CA GLY A 76 -16.13 -6.81 -15.31
C GLY A 76 -15.66 -5.41 -14.94
N SER A 77 -16.61 -4.47 -14.83
CA SER A 77 -16.32 -3.04 -14.62
C SER A 77 -16.06 -2.70 -13.15
N ALA A 78 -15.03 -1.90 -12.90
CA ALA A 78 -14.73 -1.30 -11.60
C ALA A 78 -15.62 -0.08 -11.25
N GLN A 79 -16.59 0.27 -12.10
CA GLN A 79 -17.41 1.46 -11.91
C GLN A 79 -18.35 1.30 -10.70
N GLY A 80 -18.32 2.29 -9.81
CA GLY A 80 -19.07 2.27 -8.55
C GLY A 80 -18.32 1.68 -7.36
N ALA A 81 -17.10 1.15 -7.56
CA ALA A 81 -16.25 0.69 -6.48
C ALA A 81 -15.57 1.85 -5.75
N ASP A 82 -15.36 1.68 -4.44
CA ASP A 82 -14.42 2.50 -3.68
C ASP A 82 -12.98 2.16 -4.10
N ARG A 83 -12.45 2.96 -5.04
CA ARG A 83 -11.10 2.79 -5.59
C ARG A 83 -10.02 2.95 -4.54
N TRP A 84 -10.26 3.73 -3.49
CA TRP A 84 -9.27 3.93 -2.44
C TRP A 84 -9.14 2.67 -1.57
N ALA A 85 -10.27 2.12 -1.11
CA ALA A 85 -10.28 0.87 -0.37
C ALA A 85 -9.72 -0.29 -1.21
N ALA A 86 -10.08 -0.36 -2.50
CA ALA A 86 -9.56 -1.36 -3.43
C ALA A 86 -8.03 -1.24 -3.61
N GLY A 87 -7.50 -0.02 -3.70
CA GLY A 87 -6.07 0.24 -3.80
C GLY A 87 -5.28 -0.26 -2.58
N ASN A 88 -5.81 -0.03 -1.36
CA ASN A 88 -5.19 -0.54 -0.13
C ASN A 88 -5.24 -2.07 -0.07
N MET A 89 -6.35 -2.68 -0.48
CA MET A 89 -6.45 -4.14 -0.53
C MET A 89 -5.47 -4.72 -1.55
N ALA A 90 -5.30 -4.09 -2.72
CA ALA A 90 -4.30 -4.48 -3.69
C ALA A 90 -2.87 -4.44 -3.10
N GLU A 91 -2.53 -3.43 -2.30
CA GLU A 91 -1.22 -3.38 -1.62
C GLU A 91 -0.99 -4.55 -0.67
N VAL A 92 -2.00 -4.87 0.14
CA VAL A 92 -1.93 -6.02 1.06
C VAL A 92 -1.75 -7.34 0.29
N LEU A 93 -2.45 -7.49 -0.84
CA LEU A 93 -2.39 -8.71 -1.65
C LEU A 93 -1.05 -8.86 -2.37
N LEU A 94 -0.48 -7.77 -2.89
CA LEU A 94 0.83 -7.80 -3.53
C LEU A 94 1.94 -8.29 -2.59
N GLY A 95 1.83 -8.03 -1.29
CA GLY A 95 2.80 -8.49 -0.29
C GLY A 95 2.72 -9.99 0.06
N LYS A 96 1.60 -10.68 -0.25
CA LYS A 96 1.38 -12.07 0.19
C LYS A 96 1.86 -13.13 -0.82
N GLY A 97 1.75 -12.88 -2.12
CA GLY A 97 2.09 -13.85 -3.19
C GLY A 97 1.16 -15.07 -3.32
N ASP A 98 0.40 -15.40 -2.27
CA ASP A 98 -0.72 -16.36 -2.21
C ASP A 98 -2.03 -15.61 -1.94
N TYR A 99 -3.09 -15.95 -2.68
CA TYR A 99 -4.40 -15.30 -2.64
C TYR A 99 -5.52 -16.19 -2.10
N ALA A 100 -5.22 -17.32 -1.45
CA ALA A 100 -6.23 -18.21 -0.87
C ALA A 100 -7.14 -17.52 0.15
N ASP A 101 -6.56 -16.67 1.02
CA ASP A 101 -7.32 -15.85 1.97
C ASP A 101 -8.26 -14.87 1.25
N ALA A 102 -7.77 -14.28 0.15
CA ALA A 102 -8.54 -13.33 -0.64
C ALA A 102 -9.71 -14.05 -1.31
N VAL A 103 -9.47 -15.23 -1.88
CA VAL A 103 -10.52 -16.07 -2.47
C VAL A 103 -11.60 -16.32 -1.44
N LYS A 104 -11.24 -16.75 -0.22
CA LYS A 104 -12.21 -16.97 0.86
C LYS A 104 -13.01 -15.71 1.21
N HIS A 105 -12.34 -14.56 1.27
CA HIS A 105 -12.97 -13.28 1.56
C HIS A 105 -13.99 -12.88 0.49
N PHE A 106 -13.63 -13.01 -0.80
CA PHE A 106 -14.53 -12.62 -1.89
C PHE A 106 -15.63 -13.66 -2.19
N SER A 107 -15.43 -14.93 -1.82
CA SER A 107 -16.42 -16.00 -2.00
C SER A 107 -17.65 -15.88 -1.09
N THR A 108 -17.54 -15.12 0.00
CA THR A 108 -18.59 -15.07 1.03
C THR A 108 -19.63 -13.97 0.81
N ASP A 109 -19.38 -13.04 -0.12
CA ASP A 109 -20.24 -11.88 -0.35
C ASP A 109 -20.27 -11.54 -1.84
N ASN A 110 -21.23 -12.06 -2.62
CA ASN A 110 -21.01 -12.30 -4.06
C ASN A 110 -21.52 -11.23 -5.06
N SER A 111 -22.31 -10.22 -4.68
CA SER A 111 -22.89 -9.27 -5.67
C SER A 111 -22.45 -7.82 -5.53
N ALA A 112 -22.19 -7.34 -4.31
CA ALA A 112 -21.61 -6.01 -4.08
C ALA A 112 -20.08 -5.98 -4.27
N THR A 113 -19.44 -7.14 -4.38
CA THR A 113 -17.99 -7.28 -4.43
C THR A 113 -17.40 -7.27 -5.84
N MET A 114 -18.17 -7.51 -6.90
CA MET A 114 -17.60 -7.61 -8.26
C MET A 114 -16.97 -6.30 -8.75
N PRO A 115 -17.60 -5.12 -8.60
CA PRO A 115 -16.94 -3.86 -8.94
C PRO A 115 -15.70 -3.61 -8.08
N TYR A 116 -15.76 -3.97 -6.80
CA TYR A 116 -14.63 -3.82 -5.89
C TYR A 116 -13.48 -4.76 -6.25
N LEU A 117 -13.77 -6.02 -6.60
CA LEU A 117 -12.82 -7.03 -7.05
C LEU A 117 -12.17 -6.61 -8.38
N ALA A 118 -12.95 -6.04 -9.30
CA ALA A 118 -12.44 -5.42 -10.52
C ALA A 118 -11.48 -4.26 -10.21
N ALA A 119 -11.83 -3.37 -9.27
CA ALA A 119 -10.98 -2.26 -8.86
C ALA A 119 -9.69 -2.71 -8.15
N VAL A 120 -9.74 -3.77 -7.35
CA VAL A 120 -8.56 -4.40 -6.71
C VAL A 120 -7.64 -4.94 -7.80
N HIS A 121 -8.18 -5.69 -8.76
CA HIS A 121 -7.40 -6.22 -9.88
C HIS A 121 -6.77 -5.12 -10.75
N GLU A 122 -7.51 -4.06 -11.09
CA GLU A 122 -6.96 -2.89 -11.80
C GLU A 122 -5.77 -2.30 -11.03
N SER A 123 -5.94 -2.09 -9.73
CA SER A 123 -4.89 -1.52 -8.85
C SER A 123 -3.66 -2.42 -8.74
N MET A 124 -3.85 -3.75 -8.70
CA MET A 124 -2.75 -4.72 -8.71
C MET A 124 -2.03 -4.70 -10.06
N ARG A 125 -2.77 -4.68 -11.18
CA ARG A 125 -2.21 -4.72 -12.52
C ARG A 125 -1.30 -3.52 -12.80
N ASP A 126 -1.66 -2.34 -12.30
CA ASP A 126 -0.87 -1.13 -12.48
C ASP A 126 0.48 -1.17 -11.73
N LYS A 127 0.58 -1.98 -10.66
CA LYS A 127 1.79 -2.12 -9.82
C LYS A 127 2.62 -3.35 -10.18
N ASP A 128 1.98 -4.51 -10.32
CA ASP A 128 2.58 -5.77 -10.70
C ASP A 128 1.57 -6.58 -11.56
N PRO A 129 1.70 -6.50 -12.90
CA PRO A 129 0.82 -7.21 -13.82
C PRO A 129 0.84 -8.73 -13.65
N MET A 130 1.98 -9.32 -13.24
CA MET A 130 2.11 -10.77 -13.07
C MET A 130 1.42 -11.25 -11.79
N ALA A 131 1.53 -10.47 -10.72
CA ALA A 131 0.78 -10.71 -9.50
C ALA A 131 -0.74 -10.60 -9.74
N ALA A 132 -1.18 -9.60 -10.51
CA ALA A 132 -2.57 -9.43 -10.90
C ALA A 132 -3.10 -10.61 -11.74
N MET A 133 -2.31 -11.12 -12.68
CA MET A 133 -2.66 -12.31 -13.47
C MET A 133 -2.81 -13.57 -12.58
N LYS A 134 -1.89 -13.79 -11.64
CA LYS A 134 -1.99 -14.89 -10.66
C LYS A 134 -3.26 -14.75 -9.80
N PHE A 135 -3.55 -13.54 -9.35
CA PHE A 135 -4.75 -13.22 -8.59
C PHE A 135 -6.02 -13.54 -9.38
N ALA A 136 -6.11 -13.04 -10.62
CA ALA A 136 -7.22 -13.33 -11.54
C ALA A 136 -7.43 -14.84 -11.74
N THR A 137 -6.33 -15.58 -11.97
CA THR A 137 -6.36 -17.03 -12.15
C THR A 137 -6.90 -17.76 -10.92
N GLN A 138 -6.48 -17.37 -9.71
CA GLN A 138 -6.95 -18.01 -8.47
C GLN A 138 -8.44 -17.72 -8.21
N MET A 139 -8.88 -16.48 -8.44
CA MET A 139 -10.29 -16.11 -8.32
C MET A 139 -11.16 -16.83 -9.35
N GLN A 140 -10.70 -16.95 -10.59
CA GLN A 140 -11.40 -17.70 -11.64
C GLN A 140 -11.54 -19.18 -11.27
N LYS A 141 -10.47 -19.81 -10.75
CA LYS A 141 -10.53 -21.19 -10.25
C LYS A 141 -11.54 -21.38 -9.12
N ALA A 142 -11.80 -20.32 -8.35
CA ALA A 142 -12.80 -20.31 -7.29
C ALA A 142 -14.21 -19.96 -7.77
N GLY A 143 -14.42 -19.71 -9.08
CA GLY A 143 -15.72 -19.36 -9.64
C GLY A 143 -16.13 -17.90 -9.45
N LEU A 144 -15.18 -17.00 -9.13
CA LEU A 144 -15.41 -15.58 -8.89
C LEU A 144 -15.19 -14.68 -10.13
N ALA A 145 -14.68 -15.24 -11.23
CA ALA A 145 -14.55 -14.50 -12.49
C ALA A 145 -15.80 -14.69 -13.36
N MET A 146 -16.18 -13.65 -14.11
CA MET A 146 -17.20 -13.78 -15.14
C MET A 146 -16.65 -14.67 -16.26
N ALA A 147 -17.43 -15.66 -16.69
CA ALA A 147 -17.05 -16.48 -17.84
C ALA A 147 -16.84 -15.58 -19.06
N GLU A 148 -15.73 -15.79 -19.75
CA GLU A 148 -15.41 -15.11 -21.02
C GLU A 148 -16.55 -15.39 -22.02
N ASP A 149 -17.10 -14.31 -22.59
CA ASP A 149 -18.11 -14.24 -23.67
C ASP A 149 -19.61 -14.46 -23.36
N ALA A 150 -20.31 -13.33 -23.19
CA ALA A 150 -21.49 -13.05 -24.00
C ALA A 150 -21.20 -11.78 -24.83
N PRO A 151 -21.41 -11.79 -26.15
CA PRO A 151 -21.08 -10.66 -27.03
C PRO A 151 -21.87 -9.41 -26.61
N GLU A 152 -21.17 -8.29 -26.43
CA GLU A 152 -21.80 -7.01 -26.13
C GLU A 152 -22.78 -6.62 -27.26
N PRO A 153 -24.04 -6.23 -26.95
CA PRO A 153 -24.93 -5.67 -27.94
C PRO A 153 -24.37 -4.33 -28.44
N PRO A 154 -24.48 -4.02 -29.75
CA PRO A 154 -23.86 -2.84 -30.34
C PRO A 154 -24.36 -1.55 -29.69
N THR A 155 -23.41 -0.72 -29.24
CA THR A 155 -23.68 0.61 -28.71
C THR A 155 -24.31 1.49 -29.81
N PRO A 156 -25.44 2.18 -29.57
CA PRO A 156 -25.99 3.11 -30.55
C PRO A 156 -25.07 4.33 -30.74
N PRO A 157 -25.00 4.90 -31.95
CA PRO A 157 -24.05 5.96 -32.28
C PRO A 157 -24.37 7.26 -31.54
N THR A 158 -23.38 7.77 -30.81
CA THR A 158 -23.44 9.08 -30.16
C THR A 158 -23.46 10.19 -31.21
N THR A 159 -24.60 10.89 -31.34
CA THR A 159 -24.74 12.10 -32.14
C THR A 159 -23.87 13.21 -31.54
N GLN A 160 -22.83 13.63 -32.27
CA GLN A 160 -22.03 14.79 -31.92
C GLN A 160 -22.84 16.08 -32.14
N ALA A 161 -23.01 16.87 -31.10
CA ALA A 161 -23.56 18.22 -31.20
C ALA A 161 -22.47 19.19 -31.73
N PRO A 162 -22.83 20.13 -32.63
CA PRO A 162 -21.87 21.04 -33.23
C PRO A 162 -21.34 22.09 -32.26
N THR A 163 -20.04 22.36 -32.39
CA THR A 163 -19.26 23.42 -31.75
C THR A 163 -19.82 24.82 -32.01
N PRO A 164 -19.86 25.73 -31.01
CA PRO A 164 -20.13 27.13 -31.27
C PRO A 164 -18.86 27.89 -31.66
N VAL A 165 -19.08 28.80 -32.60
CA VAL A 165 -18.14 29.63 -33.36
C VAL A 165 -17.52 30.74 -32.50
N THR A 166 -16.24 30.97 -32.74
CA THR A 166 -15.38 32.05 -32.23
C THR A 166 -15.79 33.43 -32.78
N ASN A 167 -15.72 34.47 -31.97
CA ASN A 167 -15.51 35.86 -32.42
C ASN A 167 -14.47 36.55 -31.50
N PRO A 168 -13.49 37.29 -32.04
CA PRO A 168 -12.70 38.31 -31.34
C PRO A 168 -13.25 39.73 -31.67
N PRO A 169 -12.60 40.87 -31.35
CA PRO A 169 -11.59 41.23 -30.33
C PRO A 169 -12.04 42.44 -29.45
N GLU A 170 -11.25 42.86 -28.45
CA GLU A 170 -10.92 44.29 -28.26
C GLU A 170 -9.80 44.54 -27.24
N THR A 171 -9.08 45.64 -27.48
CA THR A 171 -7.77 46.04 -26.97
C THR A 171 -7.87 47.11 -25.86
N THR A 172 -6.73 47.42 -25.22
CA THR A 172 -6.36 48.59 -24.37
C THR A 172 -6.50 48.32 -22.85
N THR A 173 -5.55 48.60 -21.94
CA THR A 173 -4.51 49.66 -21.80
C THR A 173 -3.42 49.16 -20.80
N PRO A 174 -2.15 49.64 -20.84
CA PRO A 174 -1.09 49.18 -19.94
C PRO A 174 -0.74 50.18 -18.82
N VAL A 175 -0.65 49.76 -17.55
CA VAL A 175 0.00 50.51 -16.42
C VAL A 175 0.22 49.55 -15.21
N PRO A 176 1.16 49.78 -14.27
CA PRO A 176 2.60 50.04 -14.39
C PRO A 176 3.46 48.94 -13.71
N THR A 177 4.76 48.98 -14.00
CA THR A 177 5.85 48.25 -13.34
C THR A 177 5.88 48.50 -11.82
N PRO A 178 5.92 47.46 -10.97
CA PRO A 178 6.32 47.63 -9.57
C PRO A 178 7.85 47.73 -9.45
N GLU A 179 8.24 48.66 -8.59
CA GLU A 179 9.57 49.07 -8.15
C GLU A 179 10.45 47.91 -7.65
N PRO A 180 11.78 47.95 -7.85
CA PRO A 180 12.67 46.89 -7.37
C PRO A 180 12.70 46.83 -5.84
N THR A 181 12.26 45.71 -5.29
CA THR A 181 12.43 45.32 -3.89
C THR A 181 13.91 45.40 -3.50
N PRO A 182 14.27 46.05 -2.38
CA PRO A 182 15.65 46.09 -1.91
C PRO A 182 16.17 44.69 -1.57
N ALA A 183 17.46 44.48 -1.85
CA ALA A 183 18.16 43.24 -1.62
C ALA A 183 18.01 42.75 -0.16
N PRO A 184 17.85 41.44 0.08
CA PRO A 184 17.86 40.90 1.43
C PRO A 184 19.22 41.13 2.06
N THR A 185 19.22 41.73 3.25
CA THR A 185 20.37 41.81 4.15
C THR A 185 20.82 40.38 4.47
N THR A 186 22.00 40.02 3.97
CA THR A 186 22.75 38.84 4.40
C THR A 186 23.03 38.94 5.89
N LEU A 187 22.27 38.22 6.70
CA LEU A 187 22.66 37.92 8.07
C LEU A 187 23.62 36.73 8.02
N GLU A 188 24.84 36.96 8.47
CA GLU A 188 25.87 35.94 8.60
C GLU A 188 25.37 34.77 9.46
N PRO A 189 25.55 33.51 9.04
CA PRO A 189 25.35 32.39 9.93
C PRO A 189 26.51 32.37 10.93
N THR A 190 26.28 32.82 12.16
CA THR A 190 27.14 32.50 13.30
C THR A 190 27.20 30.98 13.40
N THR A 191 28.29 30.41 12.92
CA THR A 191 28.56 28.99 12.92
C THR A 191 29.05 28.63 14.32
N SER A 192 28.13 28.47 15.26
CA SER A 192 28.43 27.75 16.49
C SER A 192 28.44 26.26 16.16
N ALA A 193 29.63 25.68 16.16
CA ALA A 193 29.83 24.25 16.03
C ALA A 193 28.92 23.49 17.03
N PRO A 194 28.22 22.43 16.61
CA PRO A 194 27.49 21.60 17.54
C PRO A 194 28.52 20.83 18.38
N ASP A 195 28.62 21.21 19.64
CA ASP A 195 29.24 20.40 20.65
C ASP A 195 28.53 19.03 20.64
N LYS A 196 29.31 17.95 20.52
CA LYS A 196 28.81 16.57 20.60
C LYS A 196 28.36 16.27 22.04
N GLN A 197 27.33 16.96 22.51
CA GLN A 197 26.58 16.50 23.67
C GLN A 197 25.71 15.34 23.20
N LYS A 198 26.21 14.13 23.45
CA LYS A 198 25.36 12.94 23.61
C LYS A 198 24.19 13.35 24.52
N PRO A 199 22.92 13.34 24.05
CA PRO A 199 21.80 13.64 24.91
C PRO A 199 21.84 12.65 26.07
N SER A 200 22.13 13.19 27.26
CA SER A 200 22.04 12.43 28.49
C SER A 200 20.57 12.01 28.67
N PRO A 201 20.28 10.74 29.01
CA PRO A 201 18.93 10.29 29.32
C PRO A 201 18.50 10.92 30.65
N GLY A 202 18.09 12.18 30.58
CA GLY A 202 17.82 13.05 31.73
C GLY A 202 16.34 13.16 32.01
N ASN A 203 15.87 12.27 32.88
CA ASN A 203 14.97 12.59 33.99
C ASN A 203 13.55 13.06 33.67
N GLY A 204 12.70 12.05 33.43
CA GLY A 204 11.29 12.06 33.75
C GLY A 204 10.80 10.62 33.90
N ALA A 205 11.33 9.89 34.90
CA ALA A 205 11.09 8.46 35.12
C ALA A 205 9.63 8.08 35.48
N ASP A 206 8.70 9.04 35.44
CA ASP A 206 7.25 8.81 35.56
C ASP A 206 6.49 9.07 34.25
N ALA A 207 7.19 9.32 33.14
CA ALA A 207 6.59 9.29 31.81
C ALA A 207 6.18 7.84 31.53
N ARG A 208 4.91 7.54 31.80
CA ARG A 208 4.28 6.22 31.59
C ARG A 208 4.83 5.60 30.32
N VAL A 209 5.61 4.53 30.47
CA VAL A 209 6.06 3.69 29.37
C VAL A 209 4.80 3.31 28.61
N MET A 210 4.69 3.82 27.38
CA MET A 210 3.57 3.45 26.53
C MET A 210 3.69 1.95 26.27
N ASP A 211 2.60 1.21 26.45
CA ASP A 211 2.51 -0.18 26.04
C ASP A 211 2.39 -0.22 24.51
N VAL A 212 3.55 -0.21 23.84
CA VAL A 212 3.66 -0.20 22.36
C VAL A 212 2.91 -1.37 21.73
N PRO A 213 3.00 -2.63 22.23
CA PRO A 213 2.15 -3.72 21.75
C PRO A 213 0.65 -3.41 21.79
N LYS A 214 0.17 -2.82 22.89
CA LYS A 214 -1.23 -2.39 23.01
C LYS A 214 -1.60 -1.27 22.05
N MET A 215 -0.71 -0.28 21.85
CA MET A 215 -0.91 0.77 20.84
C MET A 215 -1.09 0.15 19.46
N HIS A 216 -0.18 -0.73 19.03
CA HIS A 216 -0.29 -1.40 17.73
C HIS A 216 -1.59 -2.20 17.60
N GLN A 217 -2.00 -2.90 18.65
CA GLN A 217 -3.26 -3.65 18.63
C GLN A 217 -4.45 -2.70 18.43
N GLN A 218 -4.49 -1.58 19.17
CA GLN A 218 -5.56 -0.59 19.02
C GLN A 218 -5.57 0.05 17.63
N VAL A 219 -4.41 0.34 17.05
CA VAL A 219 -4.29 0.85 15.68
C VAL A 219 -4.83 -0.17 14.67
N ARG A 220 -4.42 -1.44 14.76
CA ARG A 220 -4.93 -2.53 13.88
C ARG A 220 -6.44 -2.75 14.02
N ASP A 221 -6.95 -2.76 15.25
CA ASP A 221 -8.38 -2.93 15.52
C ASP A 221 -9.18 -1.76 14.93
N ALA A 222 -8.67 -0.53 15.03
CA ALA A 222 -9.30 0.64 14.43
C ALA A 222 -9.26 0.59 12.90
N GLN A 223 -8.14 0.21 12.29
CA GLN A 223 -8.02 0.04 10.84
C GLN A 223 -9.00 -1.00 10.30
N SER A 224 -9.05 -2.19 10.90
CA SER A 224 -9.96 -3.27 10.48
C SER A 224 -11.44 -2.90 10.59
N GLY A 225 -11.79 -2.05 11.56
CA GLY A 225 -13.15 -1.56 11.74
C GLY A 225 -13.49 -0.27 10.99
N ASN A 226 -12.54 0.31 10.24
CA ASN A 226 -12.64 1.65 9.68
C ASN A 226 -13.05 2.72 10.72
N LYS A 227 -12.42 2.69 11.90
CA LYS A 227 -12.77 3.50 13.08
C LYS A 227 -11.74 4.57 13.37
N HIS A 228 -12.19 5.59 14.09
CA HIS A 228 -11.33 6.57 14.73
C HIS A 228 -11.01 6.11 16.16
N ILE A 229 -9.82 6.47 16.65
CA ILE A 229 -9.41 6.27 18.04
C ILE A 229 -9.48 7.61 18.76
N SER A 230 -10.18 7.63 19.88
CA SER A 230 -10.18 8.74 20.82
C SER A 230 -10.56 8.27 22.22
N SER A 231 -10.10 8.97 23.24
CA SER A 231 -10.30 8.60 24.64
C SER A 231 -10.31 9.82 25.56
N GLY A 232 -10.60 9.60 26.84
CA GLY A 232 -10.61 10.66 27.85
C GLY A 232 -11.54 11.82 27.49
N ALA A 233 -11.06 13.05 27.66
CA ALA A 233 -11.81 14.27 27.36
C ALA A 233 -12.12 14.44 25.85
N ASP A 234 -11.39 13.75 24.98
CA ASP A 234 -11.55 13.83 23.52
C ASP A 234 -12.37 12.65 22.97
N LYS A 235 -12.97 11.81 23.82
CA LYS A 235 -13.74 10.63 23.40
C LYS A 235 -14.85 10.99 22.40
N GLY A 236 -14.85 10.30 21.26
CA GLY A 236 -15.78 10.55 20.14
C GLY A 236 -15.25 11.53 19.09
N SER A 237 -14.16 12.24 19.38
CA SER A 237 -13.48 13.06 18.38
C SER A 237 -12.83 12.20 17.31
N GLN A 238 -12.88 12.69 16.07
CA GLN A 238 -12.27 12.10 14.88
C GLN A 238 -10.97 12.83 14.48
N GLU A 239 -10.54 13.83 15.25
CA GLU A 239 -9.39 14.66 14.91
C GLU A 239 -8.05 13.98 15.25
N CYS A 240 -6.98 14.44 14.61
CA CYS A 240 -5.62 13.90 14.77
C CYS A 240 -5.09 14.03 16.22
N VAL A 241 -5.40 15.15 16.89
CA VAL A 241 -5.05 15.39 18.29
C VAL A 241 -5.68 14.36 19.23
N ALA A 242 -6.89 13.88 18.93
CA ALA A 242 -7.60 12.92 19.78
C ALA A 242 -6.99 11.51 19.71
N LEU A 243 -6.50 11.11 18.54
CA LEU A 243 -5.67 9.92 18.36
C LEU A 243 -4.41 10.04 19.22
N LEU A 244 -3.66 11.14 19.04
CA LEU A 244 -2.39 11.32 19.72
C LEU A 244 -2.53 11.28 21.25
N LYS A 245 -3.50 12.02 21.81
CA LYS A 245 -3.75 12.05 23.26
C LYS A 245 -4.21 10.72 23.84
N THR A 246 -4.75 9.81 23.01
CA THR A 246 -5.09 8.46 23.48
C THR A 246 -3.85 7.68 23.89
N PHE A 247 -2.75 7.87 23.16
CA PHE A 247 -1.49 7.21 23.45
C PHE A 247 -0.58 8.07 24.33
N ARG A 248 -0.59 9.39 24.12
CA ARG A 248 0.27 10.39 24.78
C ARG A 248 -0.52 11.38 25.62
N SER A 249 -1.28 10.84 26.57
CA SER A 249 -2.06 11.64 27.53
C SER A 249 -1.20 12.56 28.41
N ASP A 250 0.09 12.26 28.55
CA ASP A 250 1.10 13.05 29.27
C ASP A 250 1.32 14.45 28.67
N LEU A 251 1.10 14.60 27.36
CA LEU A 251 1.26 15.86 26.65
C LEU A 251 0.21 16.91 27.04
N GLY A 252 -0.91 16.50 27.65
CA GLY A 252 -1.94 17.42 28.12
C GLY A 252 -2.65 18.18 27.00
N SER A 253 -2.89 19.49 27.21
CA SER A 253 -3.59 20.33 26.24
C SER A 253 -2.67 20.79 25.11
N THR A 254 -3.18 20.91 23.89
CA THR A 254 -2.42 21.36 22.71
C THR A 254 -1.81 22.76 22.87
N LYS A 255 -2.39 23.62 23.72
CA LYS A 255 -1.82 24.94 24.05
C LYS A 255 -0.49 24.84 24.80
N ASP A 256 -0.23 23.70 25.44
CA ASP A 256 0.99 23.41 26.19
C ASP A 256 2.01 22.69 25.30
N TRP A 257 1.70 22.42 24.03
CA TRP A 257 2.60 21.74 23.11
C TRP A 257 3.54 22.73 22.43
N LYS A 258 4.80 22.33 22.31
CA LYS A 258 5.83 23.04 21.56
C LYS A 258 6.59 22.08 20.64
N ALA A 259 7.20 22.65 19.60
CA ALA A 259 8.13 21.95 18.74
C ALA A 259 9.39 21.58 19.54
N GLY A 260 9.69 20.29 19.57
CA GLY A 260 10.96 19.74 20.03
C GLY A 260 11.93 19.55 18.87
N ALA A 261 12.80 18.55 18.99
CA ALA A 261 13.81 18.23 17.99
C ALA A 261 13.21 17.83 16.62
N PRO A 262 13.89 18.16 15.50
CA PRO A 262 13.54 17.65 14.16
C PRO A 262 13.68 16.13 14.09
N VAL A 263 12.76 15.47 13.36
CA VAL A 263 12.72 14.00 13.29
C VAL A 263 13.95 13.43 12.57
N LYS A 264 14.34 14.04 11.44
CA LYS A 264 15.46 13.58 10.59
C LYS A 264 16.79 13.39 11.33
N ASP A 265 17.07 14.29 12.27
CA ASP A 265 18.34 14.31 13.01
C ASP A 265 18.21 13.74 14.42
N ASN A 266 17.00 13.31 14.81
CA ASN A 266 16.75 12.79 16.13
C ASN A 266 16.86 11.26 16.14
N GLY A 267 18.07 10.79 16.44
CA GLY A 267 18.37 9.37 16.68
C GLY A 267 17.65 8.75 17.88
N GLY A 268 16.95 9.54 18.72
CA GLY A 268 16.28 9.08 19.93
C GLY A 268 14.76 8.94 19.82
N ILE A 269 14.17 9.07 18.62
CA ILE A 269 12.73 8.80 18.44
C ILE A 269 12.42 7.30 18.53
N GLU A 270 11.30 6.96 19.16
CA GLU A 270 10.88 5.57 19.38
C GLU A 270 9.38 5.38 19.05
N PRO A 271 8.91 4.15 18.81
CA PRO A 271 7.49 3.85 18.78
C PRO A 271 6.74 4.40 19.99
N GLY A 272 5.63 5.08 19.74
CA GLY A 272 4.83 5.81 20.73
C GLY A 272 5.19 7.30 20.86
N ASP A 273 6.28 7.75 20.25
CA ASP A 273 6.57 9.19 20.23
C ASP A 273 5.54 9.98 19.42
N ALA A 274 5.30 11.20 19.90
CA ALA A 274 4.38 12.14 19.29
C ALA A 274 5.12 13.05 18.32
N LEU A 275 4.65 13.13 17.08
CA LEU A 275 5.15 14.09 16.11
C LEU A 275 4.07 15.08 15.72
N GLY A 276 4.49 16.30 15.40
CA GLY A 276 3.63 17.36 14.91
C GLY A 276 4.26 18.08 13.73
N LYS A 277 3.41 18.72 12.92
CA LYS A 277 3.82 19.70 11.92
C LYS A 277 2.89 20.90 11.93
N GLY A 278 3.32 21.99 11.27
CA GLY A 278 2.57 23.24 11.22
C GLY A 278 2.61 24.03 12.53
N PHE A 279 3.72 23.95 13.26
CA PHE A 279 3.97 24.81 14.41
C PHE A 279 4.10 26.28 13.95
N ASP A 280 3.71 27.22 14.82
CA ASP A 280 3.90 28.64 14.53
C ASP A 280 5.37 29.07 14.63
N LYS A 281 5.65 30.33 14.31
CA LYS A 281 7.00 30.91 14.35
C LYS A 281 7.67 30.87 15.73
N ASP A 282 6.86 30.76 16.79
CA ASP A 282 7.31 30.70 18.18
C ASP A 282 7.42 29.24 18.66
N GLY A 283 7.20 28.28 17.76
CA GLY A 283 7.29 26.84 18.02
C GLY A 283 6.05 26.26 18.70
N ASN A 284 4.92 26.95 18.72
CA ASN A 284 3.71 26.49 19.42
C ASN A 284 2.83 25.68 18.47
N TYR A 285 2.06 24.73 19.00
CA TYR A 285 1.11 23.98 18.18
C TYR A 285 -0.22 24.74 18.06
N PRO A 286 -0.55 25.32 16.90
CA PRO A 286 -1.74 26.15 16.77
C PRO A 286 -2.98 25.27 16.60
N SER A 287 -3.85 25.21 17.60
CA SER A 287 -4.97 24.23 17.63
C SER A 287 -5.99 24.40 16.49
N ASN A 288 -6.10 25.60 15.93
CA ASN A 288 -7.07 25.95 14.89
C ASN A 288 -6.41 26.41 13.58
N SER A 289 -5.09 26.21 13.42
CA SER A 289 -4.43 26.59 12.17
C SER A 289 -4.78 25.62 11.05
N ALA A 290 -4.68 26.14 9.85
CA ALA A 290 -4.60 25.33 8.67
C ALA A 290 -3.28 24.55 8.60
N GLY A 291 -3.35 23.27 8.24
CA GLY A 291 -2.15 22.48 7.92
C GLY A 291 -1.36 21.99 9.13
N ASN A 292 -1.81 22.27 10.35
CA ASN A 292 -1.31 21.56 11.52
C ASN A 292 -1.74 20.09 11.46
N HIS A 293 -0.87 19.19 11.91
CA HIS A 293 -1.20 17.78 12.02
C HIS A 293 -0.39 17.13 13.13
N ALA A 294 -0.97 16.14 13.79
CA ALA A 294 -0.37 15.46 14.93
C ALA A 294 -0.54 13.95 14.76
N ILE A 295 0.52 13.20 14.97
CA ILE A 295 0.62 11.78 14.66
C ILE A 295 1.40 11.06 15.75
N VAL A 296 1.22 9.74 15.85
CA VAL A 296 2.02 8.89 16.74
C VAL A 296 2.89 7.96 15.89
N ILE A 297 4.14 7.78 16.28
CA ILE A 297 5.05 6.82 15.64
C ILE A 297 4.59 5.41 16.02
N THR A 298 4.43 4.54 15.04
CA THR A 298 4.18 3.11 15.27
C THR A 298 5.44 2.28 15.06
N GLU A 299 6.28 2.59 14.08
CA GLU A 299 7.54 1.88 13.84
C GLU A 299 8.65 2.85 13.44
N VAL A 300 9.88 2.56 13.83
CA VAL A 300 11.08 3.30 13.41
C VAL A 300 12.09 2.30 12.87
N GLU A 301 12.54 2.52 11.65
CA GLU A 301 13.65 1.75 11.07
C GLU A 301 14.92 2.60 11.11
N ARG A 302 16.02 1.96 11.50
CA ARG A 302 17.33 2.58 11.59
C ARG A 302 18.34 1.80 10.75
N ASP A 303 19.25 2.52 10.11
CA ASP A 303 20.40 1.89 9.48
C ASP A 303 21.43 1.40 10.52
N THR A 304 22.50 0.76 10.05
CA THR A 304 23.59 0.26 10.89
C THR A 304 24.37 1.35 11.63
N SER A 305 24.23 2.62 11.22
CA SER A 305 24.79 3.79 11.92
C SER A 305 23.87 4.33 13.02
N GLY A 306 22.64 3.81 13.12
CA GLY A 306 21.60 4.26 14.05
C GLY A 306 20.75 5.43 13.51
N LYS A 307 20.97 5.85 12.26
CA LYS A 307 20.21 6.94 11.64
C LYS A 307 18.81 6.44 11.24
N VAL A 308 17.79 7.27 11.45
CA VAL A 308 16.41 6.98 11.02
C VAL A 308 16.37 6.93 9.48
N VAL A 309 15.90 5.81 8.94
CA VAL A 309 15.71 5.63 7.49
C VAL A 309 14.23 5.55 7.09
N SER A 310 13.38 5.12 8.02
CA SER A 310 11.93 5.03 7.81
C SER A 310 11.19 5.27 9.12
N VAL A 311 10.07 5.99 9.04
CA VAL A 311 9.17 6.23 10.18
C VAL A 311 7.76 5.87 9.74
N LYS A 312 7.20 4.84 10.37
CA LYS A 312 5.80 4.46 10.20
C LYS A 312 4.96 5.12 11.29
N ILE A 313 3.83 5.66 10.88
CA ILE A 313 3.00 6.52 11.73
C ILE A 313 1.55 6.04 11.69
N ALA A 314 0.80 6.31 12.76
CA ALA A 314 -0.65 6.26 12.74
C ALA A 314 -1.23 7.68 12.75
N GLU A 315 -2.22 7.91 11.90
CA GLU A 315 -2.91 9.19 11.76
C GLU A 315 -4.42 9.01 11.52
N GLN A 316 -5.19 10.05 11.84
CA GLN A 316 -6.61 10.16 11.52
C GLN A 316 -7.00 11.64 11.39
N TRP A 317 -8.15 11.94 10.79
CA TRP A 317 -8.75 13.27 10.86
C TRP A 317 -10.25 13.28 10.55
N ALA A 318 -10.96 14.29 11.07
CA ALA A 318 -12.37 14.47 10.80
C ALA A 318 -12.63 15.01 9.40
N ALA A 319 -13.81 14.70 8.86
CA ALA A 319 -14.33 15.38 7.68
C ALA A 319 -14.43 16.89 7.95
N ARG A 320 -14.08 17.70 6.96
CA ARG A 320 -14.26 19.16 7.03
C ARG A 320 -14.98 19.67 5.79
N PRO A 321 -15.96 20.58 5.94
CA PRO A 321 -16.56 21.24 4.79
C PRO A 321 -15.52 22.12 4.08
N ALA A 322 -15.81 22.49 2.84
CA ALA A 322 -15.03 23.50 2.13
C ALA A 322 -15.01 24.80 2.94
N HIS A 323 -13.84 25.43 3.07
CA HIS A 323 -13.70 26.69 3.79
C HIS A 323 -12.68 27.60 3.09
N GLY A 324 -13.16 28.72 2.55
CA GLY A 324 -12.37 29.61 1.69
C GLY A 324 -11.93 28.90 0.41
N ASN A 325 -10.66 29.05 0.02
CA ASN A 325 -10.09 28.44 -1.18
C ASN A 325 -9.82 26.92 -1.04
N ARG A 326 -10.28 26.28 0.04
CA ARG A 326 -10.07 24.85 0.27
C ARG A 326 -11.33 24.08 -0.04
N GLY A 327 -11.18 23.06 -0.86
CA GLY A 327 -12.22 22.07 -1.10
C GLY A 327 -12.58 21.30 0.17
N PRO A 328 -13.67 20.52 0.13
CA PRO A 328 -14.05 19.64 1.23
C PRO A 328 -12.95 18.61 1.47
N ARG A 329 -12.79 18.20 2.73
CA ARG A 329 -11.90 17.09 3.12
C ARG A 329 -12.75 15.95 3.66
N ALA A 330 -12.61 14.76 3.08
CA ALA A 330 -13.22 13.55 3.61
C ALA A 330 -12.60 13.18 4.97
N ALA A 331 -13.39 12.54 5.83
CA ALA A 331 -12.86 11.96 7.06
C ALA A 331 -11.86 10.85 6.71
N GLN A 332 -10.84 10.71 7.54
CA GLN A 332 -9.87 9.63 7.48
C GLN A 332 -9.87 8.95 8.84
N PRO A 333 -10.51 7.77 8.94
CA PRO A 333 -10.31 6.85 10.06
C PRO A 333 -8.84 6.49 10.20
N VAL A 334 -8.48 5.85 11.33
CA VAL A 334 -7.08 5.50 11.61
C VAL A 334 -6.48 4.76 10.42
N ARG A 335 -5.36 5.27 9.93
CA ARG A 335 -4.52 4.61 8.95
C ARG A 335 -3.07 4.63 9.41
N GLU A 336 -2.34 3.60 9.04
CA GLU A 336 -0.89 3.61 9.09
C GLU A 336 -0.31 3.94 7.72
N ARG A 337 0.81 4.64 7.72
CA ARG A 337 1.64 4.81 6.53
C ARG A 337 3.08 5.11 6.92
N THR A 338 3.99 4.93 5.97
CA THR A 338 5.38 5.36 6.09
C THR A 338 5.51 6.82 5.63
N LEU A 339 6.24 7.63 6.39
CA LEU A 339 6.62 8.98 5.96
C LEU A 339 7.72 8.91 4.90
N THR A 340 7.61 9.72 3.85
CA THR A 340 8.72 9.91 2.91
C THR A 340 9.84 10.74 3.56
N PRO A 341 11.08 10.70 3.03
CA PRO A 341 12.17 11.54 3.54
C PRO A 341 11.81 13.04 3.60
N ASP A 342 11.10 13.55 2.60
CA ASP A 342 10.68 14.96 2.55
C ASP A 342 9.61 15.26 3.60
N GLU A 343 8.70 14.33 3.87
CA GLU A 343 7.72 14.50 4.94
C GLU A 343 8.37 14.48 6.32
N ILE A 344 9.36 13.60 6.54
CA ILE A 344 10.12 13.54 7.81
C ILE A 344 10.73 14.90 8.16
N ASP A 345 11.15 15.69 7.16
CA ASP A 345 11.69 17.03 7.34
C ASP A 345 10.66 18.04 7.88
N GLU A 346 9.37 17.84 7.60
CA GLU A 346 8.28 18.72 8.07
C GLU A 346 7.90 18.48 9.54
N TYR A 347 8.23 17.31 10.09
CA TYR A 347 7.81 16.93 11.44
C TYR A 347 8.85 17.32 12.51
N ARG A 348 8.32 17.58 13.70
CA ARG A 348 9.07 17.79 14.95
C ARG A 348 8.49 16.89 16.03
N VAL A 349 9.31 16.43 16.96
CA VAL A 349 8.80 15.79 18.18
C VAL A 349 7.94 16.79 18.94
N ILE A 350 6.77 16.38 19.41
CA ILE A 350 5.91 17.21 20.27
C ILE A 350 6.42 17.11 21.70
N GLU A 351 6.78 18.25 22.28
CA GLU A 351 7.13 18.37 23.68
C GLU A 351 6.07 19.16 24.44
N ARG A 352 5.91 18.84 25.74
CA ARG A 352 5.13 19.67 26.65
C ARG A 352 5.97 20.81 27.20
N ARG A 353 5.43 22.02 27.25
CA ARG A 353 6.02 23.15 27.97
C ARG A 353 6.11 22.81 29.46
N LYS A 354 7.28 23.08 30.05
CA LYS A 354 7.53 22.91 31.48
C LYS A 354 6.84 24.00 32.29
#